data_AF-A0A6A6WVT6-F1
#
_entry.id   AF-A0A6A6WVT6-F1
#
_cell.length_a   1.000
_cell.length_b   1.000
_cell.length_c   1.000
_cell.angle_alpha   90.00
_cell.angle_beta   90.00
_cell.angle_gamma   90.00
#
_symmetry.space_group_name_H-M   'P 1'
#
loop_
_entity.id
_entity.type
_entity.pdbx_description
1 polymer ?
#
loop_
_entity_poly.entity_id
_entity_poly.type
_entity_poly.pdbx_seq_one_letter_code
_entity_poly.pdbx_strand_id
1 'polypeptide(L)'
;MARNQAGCTICGAGVIQRGPRWMGEFRALYTFDQDWTAARLSGVGSRHSLLDLAPRDAAARYDEHGMDSPALVDDISLLKVSYAPPDPWIPHSLSPPIYRPNAWGFPFHAACWLLMAELFDHQINRQFFFDLLLSLPIANGVVDWGHNYGGLLLTNDQITPHLPGEERTLAGIDSNLVLRSGTGEPIYTFDPIAVKQLLEMNVDLPHASAQQGSFQYFSASSHPNILDPFAKLPTELVQLIFNTMQSQYVVSLKIASRVAAATALTESFWASRFRRGFEFEDIFEAHQQPSQRSYRKMYFKIKLLKDDPSIRNRRRISRLILSLRILMTQYSFGKCSGQAVPSFFEPYVSAGSSNEETWQTSARAVVYPEKFFSSGCRMLRYRQAQLPNTIPAVFVSFVEFNSTPYISGLRFESEAGDDVQLGYIQHKYELRISLGDDEAGIEQADCRMIAFRVAMDLRGLRAIAITTNRGPSLWCGAHEGIPKSEVTVKAGFVARIRAGFDAIKIVSLAMSSGDAQAAHDEPPATATEARTISLRERAFWLPDVSELHLKWII
;
A
#
# COMPACT_ATOMS: atom_id res chain seq x y z
N MET A 1 -3.10 2.04 33.53
CA MET A 1 -2.52 3.08 32.64
C MET A 1 -3.55 3.43 31.58
N ALA A 2 -3.62 4.69 31.14
CA ALA A 2 -4.50 5.06 30.02
C ALA A 2 -4.06 4.33 28.74
N ARG A 3 -5.01 3.86 27.94
CA ARG A 3 -4.71 3.24 26.63
C ARG A 3 -4.08 4.28 25.70
N ASN A 4 -3.16 3.84 24.84
CA ASN A 4 -2.55 4.69 23.81
C ASN A 4 -3.62 5.31 22.91
N GLN A 5 -3.36 6.51 22.41
CA GLN A 5 -4.15 7.09 21.33
C GLN A 5 -4.19 6.11 20.16
N ALA A 6 -5.38 5.87 19.61
CA ALA A 6 -5.54 5.02 18.44
C ALA A 6 -6.53 5.64 17.47
N GLY A 7 -6.12 5.78 16.23
CA GLY A 7 -6.94 6.23 15.11
C GLY A 7 -7.18 5.08 14.15
N CYS A 8 -8.27 5.20 13.41
CA CYS A 8 -8.66 4.23 12.41
C CYS A 8 -7.62 4.18 11.29
N THR A 9 -7.17 2.97 10.98
CA THR A 9 -6.19 2.67 9.94
C THR A 9 -6.58 3.16 8.54
N ILE A 10 -7.86 3.40 8.27
CA ILE A 10 -8.34 3.86 6.96
C ILE A 10 -8.58 5.36 6.91
N CYS A 11 -9.33 5.92 7.86
CA CYS A 11 -9.76 7.31 7.78
C CYS A 11 -8.85 8.28 8.55
N GLY A 12 -7.94 7.77 9.39
CA GLY A 12 -7.01 8.53 10.22
C GLY A 12 -7.64 9.21 11.43
N ALA A 13 -8.97 9.23 11.55
CA ALA A 13 -9.65 9.83 12.69
C ALA A 13 -9.54 8.94 13.93
N GLY A 14 -9.56 9.57 15.11
CA GLY A 14 -9.48 8.85 16.39
C GLY A 14 -10.60 7.82 16.57
N VAL A 15 -10.25 6.65 17.07
CA VAL A 15 -11.20 5.73 17.71
C VAL A 15 -11.34 6.18 19.15
N ILE A 16 -12.46 6.83 19.45
CA ILE A 16 -12.64 7.61 20.69
C ILE A 16 -13.96 7.24 21.37
N GLN A 17 -13.91 7.13 22.70
CA GLN A 17 -15.11 6.89 23.51
C GLN A 17 -16.05 8.12 23.53
N ARG A 18 -15.48 9.33 23.53
CA ARG A 18 -16.24 10.59 23.60
C ARG A 18 -16.36 11.18 22.20
N GLY A 19 -17.57 11.13 21.63
CA GLY A 19 -17.86 11.66 20.30
C GLY A 19 -19.13 11.04 19.72
N PRO A 20 -19.39 11.24 18.43
CA PRO A 20 -20.42 10.49 17.70
C PRO A 20 -20.24 8.99 17.89
N ARG A 21 -21.35 8.26 18.10
CA ARG A 21 -21.34 6.82 18.43
C ARG A 21 -20.42 5.99 17.51
N TRP A 22 -20.51 6.22 16.20
CA TRP A 22 -19.74 5.47 15.20
C TRP A 22 -18.21 5.63 15.35
N MET A 23 -17.73 6.71 16.00
CA MET A 23 -16.31 6.95 16.23
C MET A 23 -15.74 6.13 17.39
N GLY A 24 -16.59 5.61 18.27
CA GLY A 24 -16.20 4.70 19.36
C GLY A 24 -16.37 3.22 18.99
N GLU A 25 -17.21 2.92 18.00
CA GLU A 25 -17.41 1.57 17.48
C GLU A 25 -16.29 1.18 16.52
N PHE A 26 -15.58 0.08 16.82
CA PHE A 26 -14.44 -0.36 16.02
C PHE A 26 -14.48 -1.85 15.71
N ARG A 27 -13.75 -2.25 14.67
CA ARG A 27 -13.30 -3.62 14.41
C ARG A 27 -11.79 -3.63 14.42
N ALA A 28 -11.18 -4.74 14.81
CA ALA A 28 -9.74 -4.91 14.77
C ALA A 28 -9.36 -6.04 13.81
N LEU A 29 -8.33 -5.78 13.00
CA LEU A 29 -7.56 -6.84 12.35
C LEU A 29 -6.42 -7.19 13.29
N TYR A 30 -6.46 -8.37 13.90
CA TYR A 30 -5.67 -8.70 15.08
C TYR A 30 -5.12 -10.11 15.06
N THR A 31 -4.13 -10.36 15.90
CA THR A 31 -3.61 -11.69 16.20
C THR A 31 -3.33 -11.84 17.70
N PHE A 32 -2.92 -13.03 18.10
CA PHE A 32 -2.50 -13.35 19.46
C PHE A 32 -1.00 -13.53 19.52
N ASP A 33 -0.37 -12.95 20.55
CA ASP A 33 1.04 -13.15 20.87
C ASP A 33 1.96 -12.97 19.65
N GLN A 34 2.65 -14.03 19.22
CA GLN A 34 3.55 -14.06 18.08
C GLN A 34 3.03 -14.96 16.94
N ASP A 35 1.72 -15.20 16.87
CA ASP A 35 1.11 -15.92 15.75
C ASP A 35 0.93 -14.98 14.55
N TRP A 36 2.04 -14.63 13.91
CA TRP A 36 2.08 -13.65 12.81
C TRP A 36 1.25 -14.08 11.59
N THR A 37 0.95 -15.37 11.46
CA THR A 37 0.31 -15.99 10.29
C THR A 37 -1.17 -16.28 10.45
N ALA A 38 -1.77 -15.93 11.59
CA ALA A 38 -3.18 -16.19 11.89
C ALA A 38 -3.97 -14.91 12.15
N ALA A 39 -3.94 -13.96 11.21
CA ALA A 39 -4.71 -12.73 11.31
C ALA A 39 -6.23 -13.00 11.34
N ARG A 40 -6.92 -12.34 12.26
CA ARG A 40 -8.36 -12.45 12.51
C ARG A 40 -9.04 -11.11 12.43
N LEU A 41 -10.32 -11.12 12.12
CA LEU A 41 -11.18 -9.94 12.17
C LEU A 41 -12.10 -10.07 13.39
N SER A 42 -12.12 -9.07 14.25
CA SER A 42 -13.06 -9.02 15.37
C SER A 42 -14.49 -8.65 14.92
N GLY A 43 -15.46 -8.92 15.80
CA GLY A 43 -16.77 -8.29 15.76
C GLY A 43 -16.70 -6.78 16.00
N VAL A 44 -17.86 -6.12 16.07
CA VAL A 44 -17.92 -4.70 16.42
C VAL A 44 -17.72 -4.54 17.92
N GLY A 45 -16.56 -4.01 18.30
CA GLY A 45 -16.19 -3.64 19.64
C GLY A 45 -16.51 -2.19 19.98
N SER A 46 -16.24 -1.84 21.24
CA SER A 46 -16.37 -0.50 21.78
C SER A 46 -15.13 -0.13 22.59
N ARG A 47 -14.65 1.10 22.38
CA ARG A 47 -13.50 1.63 23.12
C ARG A 47 -13.94 2.21 24.46
N HIS A 48 -13.26 1.79 25.53
CA HIS A 48 -13.42 2.33 26.88
C HIS A 48 -12.12 3.01 27.34
N SER A 49 -12.16 3.69 28.48
CA SER A 49 -11.01 4.45 29.02
C SER A 49 -9.76 3.60 29.29
N LEU A 50 -9.94 2.30 29.60
CA LEU A 50 -8.86 1.38 29.97
C LEU A 50 -8.80 0.11 29.11
N LEU A 51 -9.88 -0.22 28.39
CA LEU A 51 -10.03 -1.48 27.66
C LEU A 51 -10.53 -1.22 26.25
N ASP A 52 -10.03 -1.99 25.31
CA ASP A 52 -10.43 -1.97 23.91
C ASP A 52 -11.10 -3.32 23.61
N LEU A 53 -12.40 -3.43 23.93
CA LEU A 53 -13.12 -4.69 23.94
C LEU A 53 -13.79 -4.97 22.59
N ALA A 54 -13.55 -6.15 22.02
CA ALA A 54 -14.22 -6.59 20.80
C ALA A 54 -14.59 -8.08 20.84
N PRO A 55 -15.76 -8.47 20.29
CA PRO A 55 -16.13 -9.87 20.15
C PRO A 55 -15.16 -10.65 19.25
N ARG A 56 -14.95 -11.93 19.55
CA ARG A 56 -14.17 -12.86 18.72
C ARG A 56 -14.84 -13.19 17.39
N ASP A 57 -16.17 -13.30 17.41
CA ASP A 57 -16.94 -13.55 16.21
C ASP A 57 -17.06 -12.26 15.38
N ALA A 58 -16.62 -12.32 14.12
CA ALA A 58 -16.70 -11.21 13.19
C ALA A 58 -18.14 -10.76 12.91
N ALA A 59 -19.15 -11.61 13.09
CA ALA A 59 -20.56 -11.25 12.89
C ALA A 59 -21.17 -10.50 14.10
N ALA A 60 -20.60 -10.68 15.29
CA ALA A 60 -21.15 -10.17 16.54
C ALA A 60 -20.90 -8.67 16.79
N ARG A 61 -21.69 -8.10 17.69
CA ARG A 61 -21.53 -6.74 18.24
C ARG A 61 -21.45 -6.73 19.76
N TYR A 62 -20.76 -5.75 20.32
CA TYR A 62 -20.58 -5.60 21.77
C TYR A 62 -21.90 -5.36 22.54
N ASP A 63 -22.95 -4.86 21.88
CA ASP A 63 -24.26 -4.55 22.47
C ASP A 63 -25.26 -5.71 22.37
N GLU A 64 -24.84 -6.89 21.91
CA GLU A 64 -25.67 -8.10 21.87
C GLU A 64 -25.76 -8.77 23.25
N HIS A 65 -26.89 -9.46 23.50
CA HIS A 65 -27.14 -10.12 24.78
C HIS A 65 -26.11 -11.23 25.07
N GLY A 66 -25.47 -11.19 26.23
CA GLY A 66 -24.47 -12.18 26.66
C GLY A 66 -23.02 -11.84 26.32
N MET A 67 -22.77 -10.67 25.72
CA MET A 67 -21.42 -10.19 25.37
C MET A 67 -20.59 -9.68 26.57
N ASP A 68 -21.13 -9.75 27.79
CA ASP A 68 -20.36 -9.51 29.02
C ASP A 68 -19.43 -10.68 29.36
N SER A 69 -19.59 -11.83 28.69
CA SER A 69 -18.77 -13.02 28.93
C SER A 69 -17.32 -12.80 28.47
N PRO A 70 -16.34 -12.92 29.38
CA PRO A 70 -14.92 -12.81 29.03
C PRO A 70 -14.41 -13.91 28.09
N ALA A 71 -15.21 -14.92 27.76
CA ALA A 71 -14.88 -15.98 26.81
C ALA A 71 -15.19 -15.60 25.36
N LEU A 72 -16.09 -14.63 25.15
CA LEU A 72 -16.58 -14.20 23.85
C LEU A 72 -15.94 -12.89 23.37
N VAL A 73 -15.34 -12.14 24.29
CA VAL A 73 -14.76 -10.81 24.06
C VAL A 73 -13.28 -10.83 24.43
N ASP A 74 -12.45 -10.25 23.57
CA ASP A 74 -11.04 -10.01 23.82
C ASP A 74 -10.79 -8.52 24.08
N ASP A 75 -9.84 -8.23 24.97
CA ASP A 75 -9.25 -6.91 25.12
C ASP A 75 -8.05 -6.80 24.18
N ILE A 76 -8.17 -5.99 23.13
CA ILE A 76 -7.22 -5.95 22.02
C ILE A 76 -6.31 -4.73 22.16
N SER A 77 -5.01 -4.95 22.32
CA SER A 77 -4.03 -3.85 22.31
C SER A 77 -3.87 -3.27 20.90
N LEU A 78 -4.40 -2.07 20.70
CA LEU A 78 -4.41 -1.41 19.40
C LEU A 78 -3.07 -0.70 19.10
N LEU A 79 -2.63 -0.79 17.84
CA LEU A 79 -1.48 -0.07 17.27
C LEU A 79 -0.18 -0.30 18.06
N LYS A 80 0.21 -1.58 18.16
CA LYS A 80 1.47 -1.97 18.81
C LYS A 80 2.67 -1.49 17.97
N VAL A 81 3.53 -0.70 18.61
CA VAL A 81 4.68 -0.02 17.97
C VAL A 81 6.02 -0.69 18.23
N SER A 82 6.13 -1.50 19.28
CA SER A 82 7.31 -2.28 19.67
C SER A 82 6.89 -3.66 20.18
N TYR A 83 7.74 -4.65 19.93
CA TYR A 83 7.61 -6.03 20.38
C TYR A 83 8.70 -6.41 21.39
N ALA A 84 9.33 -5.42 22.03
CA ALA A 84 10.26 -5.68 23.11
C ALA A 84 9.59 -6.51 24.22
N PRO A 85 10.33 -7.43 24.87
CA PRO A 85 9.82 -8.12 26.04
C PRO A 85 9.42 -7.11 27.13
N PRO A 86 8.48 -7.47 28.03
CA PRO A 86 8.06 -6.60 29.12
C PRO A 86 9.29 -6.17 29.94
N ASP A 87 9.30 -4.91 30.38
CA ASP A 87 10.37 -4.38 31.22
C ASP A 87 10.46 -5.21 32.52
N PRO A 88 11.61 -5.84 32.83
CA PRO A 88 11.79 -6.64 34.04
C PRO A 88 11.60 -5.86 35.34
N TRP A 89 11.59 -4.52 35.29
CA TRP A 89 11.38 -3.64 36.44
C TRP A 89 9.90 -3.31 36.71
N ILE A 90 8.96 -3.72 35.85
CA ILE A 90 7.52 -3.57 36.11
C ILE A 90 7.05 -4.76 36.96
N PRO A 91 6.54 -4.55 38.19
CA PRO A 91 6.05 -5.64 39.03
C PRO A 91 4.99 -6.48 38.30
N HIS A 92 5.13 -7.82 38.34
CA HIS A 92 4.20 -8.76 37.72
C HIS A 92 2.72 -8.56 38.16
N SER A 93 2.48 -7.90 39.29
CA SER A 93 1.14 -7.55 39.79
C SER A 93 0.41 -6.45 38.99
N LEU A 94 1.11 -5.74 38.11
CA LEU A 94 0.54 -4.73 37.19
C LEU A 94 0.46 -5.23 35.74
N SER A 95 0.95 -6.43 35.46
CA SER A 95 0.79 -7.10 34.18
C SER A 95 -0.56 -7.83 34.16
N PRO A 96 -1.33 -7.80 33.05
CA PRO A 96 -2.53 -8.62 32.94
C PRO A 96 -2.17 -10.09 33.18
N PRO A 97 -3.06 -10.88 33.81
CA PRO A 97 -2.76 -12.26 34.18
C PRO A 97 -2.25 -13.05 32.97
N ILE A 98 -1.11 -13.72 33.14
CA ILE A 98 -0.33 -14.50 32.15
C ILE A 98 -1.16 -15.62 31.47
N TYR A 99 -2.40 -15.85 31.93
CA TYR A 99 -3.27 -16.93 31.47
C TYR A 99 -4.08 -16.62 30.20
N ARG A 100 -4.00 -15.41 29.63
CA ARG A 100 -4.67 -15.10 28.35
C ARG A 100 -3.66 -14.68 27.28
N PRO A 101 -3.76 -15.24 26.05
CA PRO A 101 -3.00 -14.75 24.91
C PRO A 101 -3.23 -13.24 24.74
N ASN A 102 -2.16 -12.47 24.57
CA ASN A 102 -2.26 -11.03 24.44
C ASN A 102 -2.72 -10.70 23.02
N ALA A 103 -4.00 -10.35 22.86
CA ALA A 103 -4.54 -9.91 21.59
C ALA A 103 -4.02 -8.51 21.25
N TRP A 104 -3.55 -8.31 20.02
CA TRP A 104 -3.14 -7.00 19.54
C TRP A 104 -3.37 -6.87 18.03
N GLY A 105 -3.56 -5.64 17.56
CA GLY A 105 -3.89 -5.42 16.15
C GLY A 105 -4.12 -3.98 15.76
N PHE A 106 -4.77 -3.81 14.62
CA PHE A 106 -5.01 -2.53 13.96
C PHE A 106 -6.50 -2.19 13.94
N PRO A 107 -6.92 -1.02 14.44
CA PRO A 107 -8.32 -0.66 14.54
C PRO A 107 -8.87 0.00 13.27
N PHE A 108 -10.14 -0.27 13.02
CA PHE A 108 -10.96 0.33 11.98
C PHE A 108 -12.25 0.80 12.63
N HIS A 109 -12.75 2.01 12.35
CA HIS A 109 -14.14 2.30 12.68
C HIS A 109 -15.04 1.26 12.01
N ALA A 110 -16.08 0.79 12.70
CA ALA A 110 -16.99 -0.20 12.13
C ALA A 110 -17.57 0.27 10.78
N ALA A 111 -17.93 1.56 10.69
CA ALA A 111 -18.38 2.21 9.47
C ALA A 111 -17.32 2.21 8.35
N CYS A 112 -16.05 2.46 8.67
CA CYS A 112 -14.96 2.44 7.68
C CYS A 112 -14.69 1.01 7.17
N TRP A 113 -14.77 0.01 8.05
CA TRP A 113 -14.64 -1.39 7.64
C TRP A 113 -15.79 -1.82 6.72
N LEU A 114 -17.03 -1.39 6.99
CA LEU A 114 -18.18 -1.66 6.13
C LEU A 114 -17.98 -1.06 4.73
N LEU A 115 -17.61 0.22 4.64
CA LEU A 115 -17.28 0.85 3.36
C LEU A 115 -16.21 0.07 2.60
N MET A 116 -15.16 -0.34 3.30
CA MET A 116 -14.08 -1.10 2.70
C MET A 116 -14.57 -2.46 2.20
N ALA A 117 -15.39 -3.16 2.97
CA ALA A 117 -15.96 -4.44 2.57
C ALA A 117 -16.81 -4.31 1.29
N GLU A 118 -17.70 -3.32 1.21
CA GLU A 118 -18.50 -3.05 0.00
C GLU A 118 -17.62 -2.73 -1.23
N LEU A 119 -16.60 -1.90 -1.04
CA LEU A 119 -15.67 -1.52 -2.11
C LEU A 119 -14.76 -2.68 -2.54
N PHE A 120 -14.58 -3.72 -1.71
CA PHE A 120 -13.79 -4.91 -2.00
C PHE A 120 -14.63 -6.15 -2.37
N ASP A 121 -15.96 -6.05 -2.54
CA ASP A 121 -16.87 -7.22 -2.66
C ASP A 121 -16.75 -8.23 -1.50
N HIS A 122 -16.39 -7.76 -0.31
CA HIS A 122 -16.08 -8.59 0.85
C HIS A 122 -14.89 -9.56 0.62
N GLN A 123 -14.13 -9.41 -0.47
CA GLN A 123 -12.95 -10.22 -0.79
C GLN A 123 -11.66 -9.53 -0.30
N ILE A 124 -11.54 -9.39 1.02
CA ILE A 124 -10.34 -8.81 1.64
C ILE A 124 -9.45 -9.93 2.12
N ASN A 125 -8.23 -10.03 1.57
CA ASN A 125 -7.20 -10.92 2.11
C ASN A 125 -6.70 -10.37 3.45
N ARG A 126 -7.26 -10.90 4.54
CA ARG A 126 -7.00 -10.47 5.91
C ARG A 126 -5.54 -10.63 6.33
N GLN A 127 -4.92 -11.74 5.95
CA GLN A 127 -3.52 -12.00 6.31
C GLN A 127 -2.57 -11.04 5.60
N PHE A 128 -2.74 -10.86 4.29
CA PHE A 128 -1.93 -9.91 3.55
C PHE A 128 -2.14 -8.48 4.04
N PHE A 129 -3.39 -8.09 4.35
CA PHE A 129 -3.65 -6.77 4.88
C PHE A 129 -2.98 -6.57 6.25
N PHE A 130 -3.00 -7.59 7.11
CA PHE A 130 -2.32 -7.54 8.39
C PHE A 130 -0.81 -7.38 8.23
N ASP A 131 -0.18 -8.15 7.34
CA ASP A 131 1.25 -8.03 7.03
C ASP A 131 1.58 -6.63 6.51
N LEU A 132 0.75 -6.08 5.62
CA LEU A 132 0.90 -4.73 5.11
C LEU A 132 0.89 -3.70 6.24
N LEU A 133 -0.06 -3.78 7.16
CA LEU A 133 -0.11 -2.87 8.31
C LEU A 133 1.08 -3.05 9.26
N LEU A 134 1.53 -4.29 9.46
CA LEU A 134 2.68 -4.62 10.27
C LEU A 134 3.98 -4.01 9.72
N SER A 135 4.06 -3.85 8.39
CA SER A 135 5.19 -3.22 7.71
C SER A 135 5.19 -1.69 7.71
N LEU A 136 4.11 -1.05 8.18
CA LEU A 136 3.97 0.41 8.17
C LEU A 136 4.22 1.00 9.57
N PRO A 137 4.96 2.12 9.66
CA PRO A 137 5.21 2.81 10.91
C PRO A 137 3.90 3.39 11.44
N ILE A 138 3.90 3.60 12.76
CA ILE A 138 2.78 4.18 13.49
C ILE A 138 3.28 5.47 14.13
N ALA A 139 2.72 6.59 13.72
CA ALA A 139 3.02 7.92 14.25
C ALA A 139 1.74 8.55 14.79
N ASN A 140 1.81 9.19 15.96
CA ASN A 140 0.66 9.90 16.56
C ASN A 140 -0.61 9.04 16.68
N GLY A 141 -0.44 7.75 16.96
CA GLY A 141 -1.55 6.81 17.12
C GLY A 141 -2.29 6.49 15.81
N VAL A 142 -1.66 6.65 14.64
CA VAL A 142 -2.20 6.22 13.34
C VAL A 142 -1.13 5.51 12.52
N VAL A 143 -1.56 4.63 11.62
CA VAL A 143 -0.65 4.01 10.63
C VAL A 143 -0.21 5.08 9.62
N ASP A 144 1.05 5.09 9.23
CA ASP A 144 1.55 6.02 8.22
C ASP A 144 1.64 5.34 6.85
N TRP A 145 0.61 5.58 6.04
CA TRP A 145 0.50 5.15 4.64
C TRP A 145 1.36 5.98 3.67
N GLY A 146 2.04 7.02 4.13
CA GLY A 146 2.71 8.02 3.30
C GLY A 146 1.78 9.13 2.79
N HIS A 147 0.51 9.15 3.22
CA HIS A 147 -0.46 10.18 2.85
C HIS A 147 -1.11 10.81 4.09
N ASN A 148 -1.75 11.95 3.89
CA ASN A 148 -2.34 12.75 4.96
C ASN A 148 -3.84 12.44 5.25
N TYR A 149 -4.31 11.25 4.89
CA TYR A 149 -5.69 10.79 5.10
C TYR A 149 -6.75 11.68 4.45
N GLY A 150 -6.46 12.15 3.23
CA GLY A 150 -7.35 13.01 2.47
C GLY A 150 -7.47 14.42 3.07
N GLY A 151 -6.35 14.94 3.58
CA GLY A 151 -6.24 16.26 4.20
C GLY A 151 -6.69 16.33 5.66
N LEU A 152 -6.87 15.19 6.34
CA LEU A 152 -7.22 15.19 7.76
C LEU A 152 -6.02 15.50 8.66
N LEU A 153 -4.87 14.91 8.35
CA LEU A 153 -3.64 15.11 9.12
C LEU A 153 -2.74 16.12 8.41
N LEU A 154 -1.95 16.85 9.17
CA LEU A 154 -0.84 17.61 8.64
C LEU A 154 0.38 16.71 8.45
N THR A 155 1.24 17.14 7.56
CA THR A 155 2.56 16.54 7.33
C THR A 155 3.61 17.59 7.67
N ASN A 156 4.72 17.16 8.29
CA ASN A 156 5.78 18.07 8.74
C ASN A 156 6.46 18.83 7.58
N ASP A 157 6.32 18.36 6.33
CA ASP A 157 6.82 19.04 5.13
C ASP A 157 6.14 20.39 4.86
N GLN A 158 4.93 20.59 5.40
CA GLN A 158 4.23 21.87 5.35
C GLN A 158 4.83 22.90 6.31
N ILE A 159 5.70 22.46 7.23
CA ILE A 159 6.36 23.27 8.25
C ILE A 159 7.82 23.52 7.86
N THR A 160 8.52 22.51 7.32
CA THR A 160 9.92 22.60 6.90
C THR A 160 10.19 21.78 5.63
N PRO A 161 10.92 22.32 4.63
CA PRO A 161 11.25 21.56 3.42
C PRO A 161 12.13 20.35 3.75
N HIS A 162 11.80 19.19 3.17
CA HIS A 162 12.56 17.96 3.33
C HIS A 162 13.84 17.95 2.50
N LEU A 163 14.87 17.29 3.04
CA LEU A 163 16.04 16.94 2.24
C LEU A 163 15.69 15.78 1.27
N PRO A 164 16.41 15.67 0.14
CA PRO A 164 16.19 14.58 -0.82
C PRO A 164 16.29 13.20 -0.16
N GLY A 165 15.25 12.39 -0.30
CA GLY A 165 15.17 11.05 0.31
C GLY A 165 14.90 11.03 1.82
N GLU A 166 14.52 12.14 2.43
CA GLU A 166 13.77 12.15 3.69
C GLU A 166 12.29 11.82 3.47
N GLU A 167 11.59 11.56 4.57
CA GLU A 167 10.22 11.12 4.54
C GLU A 167 9.30 12.15 5.20
N ARG A 168 8.12 12.34 4.60
CA ARG A 168 7.02 13.05 5.23
C ARG A 168 6.64 12.31 6.50
N THR A 169 6.57 13.04 7.61
CA THR A 169 6.08 12.51 8.87
C THR A 169 4.77 13.19 9.23
N LEU A 170 3.83 12.41 9.76
CA LEU A 170 2.53 12.93 10.20
C LEU A 170 2.68 13.79 11.45
N ALA A 171 2.12 15.00 11.42
CA ALA A 171 2.23 16.00 12.50
C ALA A 171 0.99 16.07 13.41
N GLY A 172 -0.07 15.31 13.10
CA GLY A 172 -1.35 15.31 13.82
C GLY A 172 -2.43 16.13 13.13
N ILE A 173 -3.52 16.44 13.85
CA ILE A 173 -4.65 17.24 13.35
C ILE A 173 -4.46 18.71 13.74
N ASP A 174 -4.56 19.62 12.78
CA ASP A 174 -4.70 21.06 13.05
C ASP A 174 -6.17 21.48 12.92
N SER A 175 -6.75 21.88 14.05
CA SER A 175 -8.15 22.28 14.17
C SER A 175 -8.53 23.48 13.30
N ASN A 176 -7.57 24.31 12.88
CA ASN A 176 -7.81 25.46 12.01
C ASN A 176 -7.87 25.07 10.52
N LEU A 177 -7.17 24.01 10.13
CA LEU A 177 -7.06 23.56 8.74
C LEU A 177 -8.02 22.42 8.39
N VAL A 178 -8.63 21.78 9.39
CA VAL A 178 -9.64 20.75 9.14
C VAL A 178 -10.85 21.31 8.40
N LEU A 179 -11.26 20.62 7.34
CA LEU A 179 -12.49 20.91 6.61
C LEU A 179 -13.72 20.80 7.52
N ARG A 180 -14.58 21.83 7.50
CA ARG A 180 -15.79 21.93 8.32
C ARG A 180 -17.07 21.90 7.49
N SER A 181 -18.16 21.50 8.13
CA SER A 181 -19.53 21.59 7.61
C SER A 181 -20.02 23.05 7.64
N GLY A 182 -21.22 23.29 7.09
CA GLY A 182 -21.91 24.58 7.25
C GLY A 182 -22.27 24.93 8.70
N THR A 183 -22.30 23.94 9.60
CA THR A 183 -22.52 24.14 11.05
C THR A 183 -21.21 24.39 11.82
N GLY A 184 -20.06 24.38 11.14
CA GLY A 184 -18.74 24.55 11.75
C GLY A 184 -18.16 23.27 12.35
N GLU A 185 -18.87 22.14 12.32
CA GLU A 185 -18.37 20.86 12.81
C GLU A 185 -17.37 20.23 11.83
N PRO A 186 -16.31 19.56 12.31
CA PRO A 186 -15.35 18.88 11.43
C PRO A 186 -16.01 17.81 10.56
N ILE A 187 -15.73 17.78 9.25
CA ILE A 187 -16.38 16.82 8.34
C ILE A 187 -16.10 15.36 8.74
N TYR A 188 -14.91 15.09 9.27
CA TYR A 188 -14.51 13.73 9.62
C TYR A 188 -15.33 13.11 10.77
N THR A 189 -16.12 13.89 11.52
CA THR A 189 -16.96 13.40 12.62
C THR A 189 -18.34 12.94 12.17
N PHE A 190 -18.73 13.22 10.92
CA PHE A 190 -20.00 12.79 10.37
C PHE A 190 -19.93 11.33 9.93
N ASP A 191 -20.94 10.54 10.30
CA ASP A 191 -20.99 9.10 10.00
C ASP A 191 -21.01 8.88 8.48
N PRO A 192 -20.00 8.21 7.90
CA PRO A 192 -19.94 8.03 6.45
C PRO A 192 -20.95 6.98 5.95
N ILE A 193 -21.61 6.21 6.82
CA ILE A 193 -22.65 5.25 6.45
C ILE A 193 -24.05 5.87 6.62
N ALA A 194 -24.30 6.55 7.74
CA ALA A 194 -25.63 7.03 8.10
C ALA A 194 -26.02 8.34 7.37
N VAL A 195 -26.16 8.29 6.05
CA VAL A 195 -26.69 9.42 5.26
C VAL A 195 -28.22 9.34 5.23
N LYS A 196 -28.86 10.04 6.17
CA LYS A 196 -30.32 10.03 6.36
C LYS A 196 -31.10 10.22 5.04
N GLN A 197 -30.67 11.16 4.21
CA GLN A 197 -31.32 11.46 2.93
C GLN A 197 -31.18 10.33 1.91
N LEU A 198 -30.09 9.53 1.94
CA LEU A 198 -29.98 8.32 1.12
C LEU A 198 -30.91 7.21 1.59
N LEU A 199 -31.09 7.08 2.92
CA LEU A 199 -31.99 6.09 3.52
C LEU A 199 -33.46 6.42 3.22
N GLU A 200 -33.86 7.69 3.33
CA GLU A 200 -35.20 8.17 2.97
C GLU A 200 -35.49 7.99 1.47
N MET A 201 -34.47 8.15 0.60
CA MET A 201 -34.60 7.89 -0.83
C MET A 201 -34.93 6.43 -1.18
N ASN A 202 -34.57 5.47 -0.31
CA ASN A 202 -34.95 4.07 -0.50
C ASN A 202 -36.43 3.82 -0.17
N VAL A 203 -37.08 4.71 0.59
CA VAL A 203 -38.49 4.59 1.03
C VAL A 203 -39.43 5.38 0.10
N ASP A 204 -38.99 6.53 -0.40
CA ASP A 204 -39.81 7.48 -1.18
C ASP A 204 -39.78 7.28 -2.71
N LEU A 205 -39.57 6.06 -3.20
CA LEU A 205 -39.67 5.77 -4.63
C LEU A 205 -40.99 5.05 -4.94
N PRO A 206 -42.12 5.78 -5.10
CA PRO A 206 -43.31 5.19 -5.69
C PRO A 206 -42.98 4.69 -7.10
N HIS A 207 -43.58 3.55 -7.44
CA HIS A 207 -43.51 2.91 -8.74
C HIS A 207 -43.52 3.96 -9.85
N ALA A 208 -42.44 4.02 -10.64
CA ALA A 208 -42.51 4.69 -11.92
C ALA A 208 -43.48 3.87 -12.80
N SER A 209 -44.76 4.23 -12.79
CA SER A 209 -45.59 4.07 -13.98
C SER A 209 -44.77 4.63 -15.14
N ALA A 210 -44.62 3.86 -16.20
CA ALA A 210 -43.94 4.26 -17.42
C ALA A 210 -44.63 5.50 -18.03
N GLN A 211 -44.35 6.69 -17.49
CA GLN A 211 -44.51 7.92 -18.22
C GLN A 211 -43.35 7.95 -19.19
N GLN A 212 -43.58 7.29 -20.33
CA GLN A 212 -43.03 7.74 -21.59
C GLN A 212 -43.43 9.21 -21.73
N GLY A 213 -42.63 10.11 -21.17
CA GLY A 213 -42.63 11.49 -21.60
C GLY A 213 -42.36 11.42 -23.09
N SER A 214 -43.36 11.79 -23.89
CA SER A 214 -43.21 11.96 -25.32
C SER A 214 -42.12 13.00 -25.53
N PHE A 215 -40.87 12.56 -25.64
CA PHE A 215 -39.85 13.39 -26.23
C PHE A 215 -40.29 13.54 -27.68
N GLN A 216 -40.81 14.72 -28.01
CA GLN A 216 -40.86 15.17 -29.38
C GLN A 216 -39.45 14.97 -29.91
N TYR A 217 -39.29 13.97 -30.77
CA TYR A 217 -38.16 13.89 -31.66
C TYR A 217 -38.17 15.24 -32.38
N PHE A 218 -37.26 16.14 -31.99
CA PHE A 218 -36.83 17.16 -32.92
C PHE A 218 -36.28 16.37 -34.09
N SER A 219 -37.11 16.21 -35.11
CA SER A 219 -36.72 15.70 -36.41
C SER A 219 -35.76 16.74 -36.95
N ALA A 220 -34.49 16.65 -36.52
CA ALA A 220 -33.41 17.32 -37.18
C ALA A 220 -33.45 16.78 -38.60
N SER A 221 -33.87 17.64 -39.53
CA SER A 221 -33.90 17.40 -40.96
C SER A 221 -32.67 16.60 -41.35
N SER A 222 -32.94 15.36 -41.75
CA SER A 222 -31.96 14.34 -42.11
C SER A 222 -31.28 14.73 -43.41
N HIS A 223 -30.25 15.55 -43.28
CA HIS A 223 -29.11 15.45 -44.17
C HIS A 223 -28.05 14.63 -43.44
N PRO A 224 -27.76 13.39 -43.89
CA PRO A 224 -26.63 12.66 -43.35
C PRO A 224 -25.40 13.50 -43.63
N ASN A 225 -24.87 14.14 -42.59
CA ASN A 225 -23.55 14.73 -42.69
C ASN A 225 -22.61 13.52 -42.73
N ILE A 226 -22.21 13.12 -43.94
CA ILE A 226 -21.42 11.90 -44.27
C ILE A 226 -20.11 11.81 -43.46
N LEU A 227 -19.77 12.87 -42.73
CA LEU A 227 -18.57 13.05 -41.91
C LEU A 227 -18.73 12.66 -40.42
N ASP A 228 -19.94 12.50 -39.85
CA ASP A 228 -20.08 12.07 -38.44
C ASP A 228 -19.89 10.54 -38.35
N PRO A 229 -18.79 10.03 -37.75
CA PRO A 229 -18.53 8.59 -37.70
C PRO A 229 -19.60 7.82 -36.92
N PHE A 230 -20.30 8.48 -35.99
CA PHE A 230 -21.36 7.84 -35.19
C PHE A 230 -22.65 7.65 -35.99
N ALA A 231 -22.84 8.33 -37.14
CA ALA A 231 -24.00 8.14 -38.00
C ALA A 231 -24.08 6.73 -38.62
N LYS A 232 -22.96 5.99 -38.61
CA LYS A 232 -22.87 4.60 -39.08
C LYS A 232 -23.28 3.58 -38.02
N LEU A 233 -23.45 4.01 -36.77
CA LEU A 233 -23.76 3.12 -35.64
C LEU A 233 -25.26 3.14 -35.34
N PRO A 234 -25.87 1.98 -35.06
CA PRO A 234 -27.18 1.92 -34.42
C PRO A 234 -27.19 2.68 -33.09
N THR A 235 -28.34 3.27 -32.74
CA THR A 235 -28.50 4.08 -31.53
C THR A 235 -28.14 3.30 -30.26
N GLU A 236 -28.39 1.99 -30.25
CA GLU A 236 -28.05 1.07 -29.16
C GLU A 236 -26.54 1.00 -28.91
N LEU A 237 -25.72 1.04 -29.97
CA LEU A 237 -24.26 1.06 -29.83
C LEU A 237 -23.77 2.42 -29.32
N VAL A 238 -24.38 3.52 -29.76
CA VAL A 238 -24.08 4.85 -29.22
C VAL A 238 -24.43 4.95 -27.73
N GLN A 239 -25.57 4.37 -27.33
CA GLN A 239 -25.95 4.26 -25.91
C GLN A 239 -24.98 3.39 -25.12
N LEU A 240 -24.50 2.28 -25.67
CA LEU A 240 -23.48 1.44 -25.02
C LEU A 240 -22.17 2.20 -24.79
N ILE A 241 -21.74 3.00 -25.77
CA ILE A 241 -20.58 3.88 -25.64
C ILE A 241 -20.78 4.89 -24.51
N PHE A 242 -21.96 5.52 -24.42
CA PHE A 242 -22.26 6.43 -23.29
C PHE A 242 -22.18 5.72 -21.93
N ASN A 243 -22.62 4.46 -21.84
CA ASN A 243 -22.61 3.68 -20.60
C ASN A 243 -21.18 3.34 -20.12
N THR A 244 -20.18 3.34 -20.99
CA THR A 244 -18.78 3.00 -20.63
C THR A 244 -17.89 4.23 -20.39
N MET A 245 -18.31 5.42 -20.81
CA MET A 245 -17.52 6.65 -20.69
C MET A 245 -17.87 7.44 -19.43
N GLN A 246 -16.92 8.14 -18.80
CA GLN A 246 -17.21 9.08 -17.70
C GLN A 246 -18.10 10.25 -18.16
N SER A 247 -18.85 10.85 -17.22
CA SER A 247 -19.86 11.87 -17.51
C SER A 247 -19.28 13.07 -18.28
N GLN A 248 -18.07 13.49 -17.92
CA GLN A 248 -17.35 14.58 -18.60
C GLN A 248 -17.08 14.30 -20.08
N TYR A 249 -16.68 13.08 -20.43
CA TYR A 249 -16.39 12.70 -21.81
C TYR A 249 -17.67 12.52 -22.63
N VAL A 250 -18.77 12.09 -22.00
CA VAL A 250 -20.08 12.04 -22.66
C VAL A 250 -20.57 13.45 -23.00
N VAL A 251 -20.37 14.43 -22.11
CA VAL A 251 -20.67 15.84 -22.41
C VAL A 251 -19.82 16.32 -23.59
N SER A 252 -18.50 16.09 -23.57
CA SER A 252 -17.62 16.46 -24.69
C SER A 252 -18.05 15.81 -26.01
N LEU A 253 -18.40 14.52 -25.99
CA LEU A 253 -18.85 13.79 -27.17
C LEU A 253 -20.17 14.33 -27.72
N LYS A 254 -21.11 14.68 -26.84
CA LYS A 254 -22.39 15.28 -27.25
C LYS A 254 -22.24 16.70 -27.81
N ILE A 255 -21.19 17.42 -27.43
CA ILE A 255 -20.86 18.71 -28.06
C ILE A 255 -20.20 18.48 -29.43
N ALA A 256 -19.36 17.44 -29.56
CA ALA A 256 -18.58 17.16 -30.77
C ALA A 256 -19.35 16.43 -31.90
N SER A 257 -20.39 15.65 -31.58
CA SER A 257 -21.15 14.84 -32.55
C SER A 257 -22.64 15.17 -32.50
N ARG A 258 -23.25 15.40 -33.67
CA ARG A 258 -24.70 15.66 -33.78
C ARG A 258 -25.51 14.40 -33.48
N VAL A 259 -25.02 13.24 -33.91
CA VAL A 259 -25.66 11.95 -33.62
C VAL A 259 -25.63 11.67 -32.11
N ALA A 260 -24.48 11.91 -31.48
CA ALA A 260 -24.38 11.80 -30.02
C ALA A 260 -25.31 12.80 -29.31
N ALA A 261 -25.35 14.06 -29.76
CA ALA A 261 -26.23 15.09 -29.21
C ALA A 261 -27.71 14.69 -29.24
N ALA A 262 -28.17 14.14 -30.37
CA ALA A 262 -29.55 13.70 -30.57
C ALA A 262 -29.91 12.41 -29.81
N THR A 263 -28.91 11.61 -29.43
CA THR A 263 -29.14 10.34 -28.71
C THR A 263 -29.49 10.61 -27.24
N ALA A 264 -30.66 10.14 -26.80
CA ALA A 264 -31.13 10.31 -25.42
C ALA A 264 -30.26 9.56 -24.38
N LEU A 265 -30.15 10.12 -23.16
CA LEU A 265 -29.54 9.44 -22.02
C LEU A 265 -30.59 8.57 -21.31
N THR A 266 -30.46 7.26 -21.47
CA THR A 266 -31.38 6.24 -20.93
C THR A 266 -31.12 5.97 -19.44
N GLU A 267 -32.02 5.25 -18.78
CA GLU A 267 -31.80 4.78 -17.39
C GLU A 267 -30.55 3.89 -17.27
N SER A 268 -30.16 3.14 -18.32
CA SER A 268 -28.90 2.39 -18.30
C SER A 268 -27.67 3.31 -18.19
N PHE A 269 -27.71 4.48 -18.82
CA PHE A 269 -26.66 5.48 -18.70
C PHE A 269 -26.58 5.99 -17.28
N TRP A 270 -27.70 6.39 -16.69
CA TRP A 270 -27.71 6.88 -15.31
C TRP A 270 -27.29 5.81 -14.31
N ALA A 271 -27.73 4.55 -14.51
CA ALA A 271 -27.28 3.41 -13.71
C ALA A 271 -25.77 3.19 -13.80
N SER A 272 -25.17 3.39 -14.98
CA SER A 272 -23.72 3.22 -15.16
C SER A 272 -22.89 4.18 -14.31
N ARG A 273 -23.43 5.34 -13.90
CA ARG A 273 -22.71 6.32 -13.06
C ARG A 273 -22.42 5.82 -11.65
N PHE A 274 -23.20 4.85 -11.19
CA PHE A 274 -23.07 4.19 -9.89
C PHE A 274 -22.21 2.93 -9.96
N ARG A 275 -21.80 2.50 -11.16
CA ARG A 275 -20.89 1.37 -11.29
C ARG A 275 -19.50 1.75 -10.79
N ARG A 276 -18.72 0.73 -10.48
CA ARG A 276 -17.31 0.87 -10.09
C ARG A 276 -16.49 1.57 -11.15
N GLY A 277 -15.58 2.44 -10.72
CA GLY A 277 -14.77 3.28 -11.59
C GLY A 277 -15.52 4.48 -12.18
N PHE A 278 -16.78 4.71 -11.78
CA PHE A 278 -17.56 5.88 -12.18
C PHE A 278 -17.81 6.83 -11.00
N GLU A 279 -18.52 7.91 -11.32
CA GLU A 279 -18.68 9.11 -10.51
C GLU A 279 -19.23 8.90 -9.09
N PHE A 280 -20.08 7.89 -8.90
CA PHE A 280 -20.78 7.62 -7.64
C PHE A 280 -20.57 6.19 -7.17
N GLU A 281 -19.39 5.61 -7.40
CA GLU A 281 -19.04 4.26 -6.92
C GLU A 281 -19.07 4.13 -5.39
N ASP A 282 -19.00 5.24 -4.67
CA ASP A 282 -19.13 5.31 -3.20
C ASP A 282 -20.58 5.25 -2.72
N ILE A 283 -21.57 5.31 -3.62
CA ILE A 283 -23.00 5.24 -3.29
C ILE A 283 -23.51 3.80 -3.51
N PHE A 284 -23.11 2.90 -2.64
CA PHE A 284 -23.47 1.48 -2.71
C PHE A 284 -24.98 1.23 -2.52
N GLU A 285 -25.71 2.15 -1.90
CA GLU A 285 -27.17 2.08 -1.80
C GLU A 285 -27.79 1.93 -3.19
N ALA A 286 -27.19 2.51 -4.24
CA ALA A 286 -27.67 2.43 -5.63
C ALA A 286 -27.79 0.99 -6.17
N HIS A 287 -27.09 0.03 -5.57
CA HIS A 287 -27.12 -1.38 -5.94
C HIS A 287 -28.15 -2.20 -5.16
N GLN A 288 -28.70 -1.64 -4.08
CA GLN A 288 -29.78 -2.26 -3.33
C GLN A 288 -31.08 -2.13 -4.15
N GLN A 289 -31.85 -3.20 -4.34
CA GLN A 289 -33.16 -3.20 -5.00
C GLN A 289 -33.23 -2.46 -6.37
N PRO A 290 -32.50 -2.93 -7.40
CA PRO A 290 -32.36 -2.23 -8.68
C PRO A 290 -33.66 -2.12 -9.51
N SER A 291 -34.64 -3.01 -9.29
CA SER A 291 -35.85 -3.10 -10.11
C SER A 291 -36.89 -1.99 -9.88
N GLN A 292 -36.73 -1.15 -8.85
CA GLN A 292 -37.75 -0.18 -8.42
C GLN A 292 -37.30 1.28 -8.53
N ARG A 293 -36.17 1.58 -9.20
CA ARG A 293 -35.52 2.89 -9.11
C ARG A 293 -35.38 3.62 -10.45
N SER A 294 -35.60 4.94 -10.45
CA SER A 294 -35.08 5.82 -11.49
C SER A 294 -33.69 6.30 -11.08
N TYR A 295 -32.67 5.76 -11.74
CA TYR A 295 -31.28 6.15 -11.57
C TYR A 295 -31.06 7.61 -11.98
N ARG A 296 -31.84 8.13 -12.94
CA ARG A 296 -31.80 9.56 -13.29
C ARG A 296 -32.18 10.45 -12.11
N LYS A 297 -33.29 10.16 -11.42
CA LYS A 297 -33.71 10.95 -10.25
C LYS A 297 -32.67 10.84 -9.13
N MET A 298 -32.15 9.64 -8.89
CA MET A 298 -31.11 9.40 -7.90
C MET A 298 -29.84 10.21 -8.19
N TYR A 299 -29.38 10.24 -9.45
CA TYR A 299 -28.24 11.03 -9.90
C TYR A 299 -28.38 12.51 -9.51
N PHE A 300 -29.50 13.15 -9.86
CA PHE A 300 -29.70 14.57 -9.57
C PHE A 300 -29.85 14.84 -8.07
N LYS A 301 -30.53 13.96 -7.32
CA LYS A 301 -30.62 14.09 -5.86
C LYS A 301 -29.24 14.01 -5.20
N ILE A 302 -28.39 13.07 -5.60
CA ILE A 302 -27.03 12.93 -5.05
C ILE A 302 -26.15 14.12 -5.42
N LYS A 303 -26.33 14.72 -6.60
CA LYS A 303 -25.69 15.98 -6.96
C LYS A 303 -26.07 17.12 -6.01
N LEU A 304 -27.31 17.17 -5.53
CA LEU A 304 -27.74 18.15 -4.53
C LEU A 304 -27.13 17.87 -3.15
N LEU A 305 -26.86 16.61 -2.82
CA LEU A 305 -26.22 16.18 -1.57
C LEU A 305 -24.69 16.24 -1.61
N LYS A 306 -24.07 16.79 -2.66
CA LYS A 306 -22.60 16.79 -2.79
C LYS A 306 -21.87 17.48 -1.63
N ASP A 307 -22.52 18.46 -1.01
CA ASP A 307 -21.99 19.28 0.08
C ASP A 307 -22.41 18.76 1.46
N ASP A 308 -23.24 17.70 1.51
CA ASP A 308 -23.60 17.02 2.75
C ASP A 308 -22.32 16.51 3.45
N PRO A 309 -22.10 16.83 4.74
CA PRO A 309 -20.88 16.44 5.45
C PRO A 309 -20.63 14.93 5.48
N SER A 310 -21.68 14.12 5.61
CA SER A 310 -21.57 12.66 5.63
C SER A 310 -21.15 12.12 4.27
N ILE A 311 -21.72 12.65 3.18
CA ILE A 311 -21.29 12.34 1.80
C ILE A 311 -19.85 12.78 1.55
N ARG A 312 -19.46 13.97 2.01
CA ARG A 312 -18.07 14.45 1.87
C ARG A 312 -17.09 13.56 2.62
N ASN A 313 -17.43 13.13 3.84
CA ASN A 313 -16.58 12.22 4.62
C ASN A 313 -16.52 10.84 3.97
N ARG A 314 -17.65 10.28 3.52
CA ARG A 314 -17.71 9.02 2.77
C ARG A 314 -16.83 9.06 1.53
N ARG A 315 -16.91 10.11 0.71
CA ARG A 315 -16.06 10.28 -0.49
C ARG A 315 -14.57 10.33 -0.14
N ARG A 316 -14.22 11.08 0.90
CA ARG A 316 -12.83 11.14 1.40
C ARG A 316 -12.32 9.75 1.75
N ILE A 317 -13.08 9.01 2.57
CA ILE A 317 -12.72 7.67 3.03
C ILE A 317 -12.67 6.67 1.86
N SER A 318 -13.64 6.74 0.95
CA SER A 318 -13.71 5.86 -0.22
C SER A 318 -12.50 6.02 -1.13
N ARG A 319 -12.01 7.25 -1.34
CA ARG A 319 -10.76 7.48 -2.11
C ARG A 319 -9.55 6.80 -1.46
N LEU A 320 -9.44 6.85 -0.14
CA LEU A 320 -8.35 6.18 0.59
C LEU A 320 -8.45 4.66 0.43
N ILE A 321 -9.66 4.10 0.55
CA ILE A 321 -9.93 2.68 0.36
C ILE A 321 -9.61 2.24 -1.08
N LEU A 322 -9.98 3.04 -2.08
CA LEU A 322 -9.74 2.70 -3.49
C LEU A 322 -8.25 2.64 -3.81
N SER A 323 -7.44 3.58 -3.31
CA SER A 323 -5.98 3.51 -3.44
C SER A 323 -5.41 2.23 -2.84
N LEU A 324 -5.90 1.83 -1.67
CA LEU A 324 -5.52 0.57 -1.04
C LEU A 324 -5.98 -0.65 -1.85
N ARG A 325 -7.21 -0.62 -2.39
CA ARG A 325 -7.75 -1.69 -3.23
C ARG A 325 -6.90 -1.92 -4.46
N ILE A 326 -6.49 -0.85 -5.15
CA ILE A 326 -5.61 -0.93 -6.31
C ILE A 326 -4.34 -1.68 -5.92
N LEU A 327 -3.65 -1.27 -4.85
CA LEU A 327 -2.46 -1.96 -4.36
C LEU A 327 -2.72 -3.46 -4.10
N MET A 328 -3.80 -3.80 -3.38
CA MET A 328 -4.08 -5.18 -2.98
C MET A 328 -4.56 -6.09 -4.12
N THR A 329 -5.05 -5.55 -5.23
CA THR A 329 -5.67 -6.32 -6.32
C THR A 329 -4.87 -6.29 -7.62
N GLN A 330 -4.07 -5.25 -7.86
CA GLN A 330 -3.27 -5.09 -9.08
C GLN A 330 -2.00 -5.95 -9.06
N TYR A 331 -1.47 -6.23 -7.88
CA TYR A 331 -0.18 -6.90 -7.67
C TYR A 331 -0.35 -8.25 -6.98
N SER A 332 0.64 -9.13 -7.15
CA SER A 332 0.64 -10.47 -6.55
C SER A 332 1.64 -10.54 -5.39
N PHE A 333 1.15 -10.60 -4.15
CA PHE A 333 2.00 -10.67 -2.94
C PHE A 333 1.91 -12.01 -2.21
N GLY A 334 1.16 -12.98 -2.75
CA GLY A 334 0.94 -14.28 -2.09
C GLY A 334 2.20 -15.15 -1.95
N LYS A 335 3.27 -14.85 -2.69
CA LYS A 335 4.55 -15.57 -2.63
C LYS A 335 5.72 -14.57 -2.67
N CYS A 336 6.58 -14.65 -1.67
CA CYS A 336 7.88 -13.99 -1.64
C CYS A 336 8.96 -15.03 -1.99
N SER A 337 9.41 -15.02 -3.26
CA SER A 337 10.34 -15.98 -3.84
C SER A 337 11.74 -15.94 -3.22
N GLY A 338 12.47 -17.04 -3.38
CA GLY A 338 13.77 -17.30 -2.75
C GLY A 338 13.66 -18.27 -1.57
N GLN A 339 14.80 -18.79 -1.12
CA GLN A 339 14.88 -19.62 0.07
C GLN A 339 14.64 -18.74 1.30
N ALA A 340 13.67 -19.11 2.12
CA ALA A 340 13.35 -18.37 3.33
C ALA A 340 14.41 -18.61 4.42
N VAL A 341 14.78 -17.52 5.08
CA VAL A 341 15.72 -17.50 6.20
C VAL A 341 14.94 -17.07 7.44
N PRO A 342 15.12 -17.74 8.60
CA PRO A 342 14.41 -17.38 9.82
C PRO A 342 14.53 -15.89 10.14
N SER A 343 13.41 -15.27 10.48
CA SER A 343 13.32 -13.88 10.92
C SER A 343 12.43 -13.79 12.17
N PHE A 344 12.38 -12.62 12.82
CA PHE A 344 11.50 -12.42 13.98
C PHE A 344 10.02 -12.70 13.67
N PHE A 345 9.56 -12.34 12.47
CA PHE A 345 8.17 -12.51 12.04
C PHE A 345 7.93 -13.82 11.26
N GLU A 346 8.99 -14.56 10.90
CA GLU A 346 8.94 -15.89 10.30
C GLU A 346 9.96 -16.84 10.99
N PRO A 347 9.78 -17.17 12.28
CA PRO A 347 10.78 -17.92 13.04
C PRO A 347 10.84 -19.43 12.72
N TYR A 348 9.74 -20.00 12.21
CA TYR A 348 9.59 -21.46 12.03
C TYR A 348 9.98 -21.97 10.64
N VAL A 349 10.65 -21.16 9.83
CA VAL A 349 11.11 -21.59 8.51
C VAL A 349 12.30 -22.54 8.67
N SER A 350 12.31 -23.64 7.92
CA SER A 350 13.47 -24.54 7.85
C SER A 350 14.72 -23.75 7.42
N ALA A 351 15.66 -23.56 8.34
CA ALA A 351 16.90 -22.86 8.06
C ALA A 351 17.64 -23.60 6.93
N GLY A 352 17.86 -22.90 5.81
CA GLY A 352 18.95 -23.28 4.91
C GLY A 352 20.26 -23.28 5.68
N SER A 353 21.21 -24.14 5.31
CA SER A 353 22.54 -24.21 5.93
C SER A 353 23.12 -22.81 6.13
N SER A 354 23.10 -22.35 7.37
CA SER A 354 23.68 -21.10 7.83
C SER A 354 25.18 -21.32 7.95
N ASN A 355 25.89 -21.37 6.83
CA ASN A 355 27.33 -21.20 6.88
C ASN A 355 27.63 -19.79 7.39
N GLU A 356 28.68 -19.62 8.19
CA GLU A 356 29.20 -18.32 8.62
C GLU A 356 29.75 -17.54 7.41
N GLU A 357 28.84 -17.07 6.56
CA GLU A 357 29.16 -16.30 5.37
C GLU A 357 29.26 -14.82 5.73
N THR A 358 30.26 -14.15 5.16
CA THR A 358 30.36 -12.70 5.26
C THR A 358 29.38 -12.07 4.27
N TRP A 359 28.42 -11.29 4.78
CA TRP A 359 27.44 -10.55 3.99
C TRP A 359 27.77 -9.07 3.98
N GLN A 360 27.81 -8.46 2.79
CA GLN A 360 27.80 -7.00 2.65
C GLN A 360 26.36 -6.56 2.43
N THR A 361 25.86 -5.65 3.27
CA THR A 361 24.42 -5.29 3.30
C THR A 361 24.25 -3.78 3.14
N SER A 362 23.34 -3.37 2.27
CA SER A 362 22.80 -2.02 2.24
C SER A 362 21.35 -2.03 2.73
N ALA A 363 21.09 -1.20 3.72
CA ALA A 363 19.78 -1.03 4.34
C ALA A 363 19.67 0.41 4.86
N ARG A 364 18.49 1.01 4.72
CA ARG A 364 18.24 2.38 5.20
C ARG A 364 16.99 2.42 6.06
N ALA A 365 17.12 2.93 7.28
CA ALA A 365 16.02 3.10 8.23
C ALA A 365 15.15 1.84 8.46
N VAL A 366 15.77 0.65 8.41
CA VAL A 366 15.12 -0.60 8.82
C VAL A 366 15.04 -0.63 10.35
N VAL A 367 13.83 -0.73 10.88
CA VAL A 367 13.56 -0.71 12.33
C VAL A 367 13.38 -2.12 12.85
N TYR A 368 14.20 -2.48 13.83
CA TYR A 368 14.09 -3.76 14.54
C TYR A 368 12.75 -3.90 15.29
N PRO A 369 12.18 -5.11 15.42
CA PRO A 369 10.88 -5.34 16.06
C PRO A 369 10.76 -4.78 17.48
N GLU A 370 11.86 -4.80 18.23
CA GLU A 370 11.93 -4.35 19.62
C GLU A 370 11.98 -2.82 19.74
N LYS A 371 12.31 -2.11 18.65
CA LYS A 371 12.39 -0.65 18.63
C LYS A 371 11.02 -0.04 18.29
N PHE A 372 10.84 1.20 18.72
CA PHE A 372 9.64 1.98 18.43
C PHE A 372 9.57 2.29 16.94
N PHE A 373 8.50 1.84 16.27
CA PHE A 373 8.36 1.97 14.83
C PHE A 373 7.45 3.13 14.44
N SER A 374 8.02 4.34 14.44
CA SER A 374 7.35 5.59 14.06
C SER A 374 7.79 6.18 12.72
N SER A 375 8.84 5.63 12.10
CA SER A 375 9.32 6.03 10.78
C SER A 375 10.09 4.90 10.11
N GLY A 376 10.37 5.05 8.81
CA GLY A 376 11.18 4.11 8.05
C GLY A 376 10.40 2.89 7.58
N CYS A 377 11.05 1.72 7.64
CA CYS A 377 10.48 0.45 7.19
C CYS A 377 10.76 -0.70 8.16
N ARG A 378 9.95 -1.76 8.07
CA ARG A 378 10.12 -2.96 8.88
C ARG A 378 10.20 -4.19 7.99
N MET A 379 11.27 -4.94 8.20
CA MET A 379 11.50 -6.21 7.53
C MET A 379 10.65 -7.29 8.20
N LEU A 380 9.74 -7.88 7.45
CA LEU A 380 8.93 -9.03 7.87
C LEU A 380 9.58 -10.34 7.46
N ARG A 381 10.14 -10.36 6.25
CA ARG A 381 10.64 -11.58 5.62
C ARG A 381 12.09 -11.43 5.21
N TYR A 382 12.80 -12.54 5.26
CA TYR A 382 14.17 -12.63 4.77
C TYR A 382 14.26 -13.77 3.75
N ARG A 383 14.76 -13.47 2.56
CA ARG A 383 14.92 -14.44 1.48
C ARG A 383 16.35 -14.40 0.96
N GLN A 384 16.85 -15.54 0.52
CA GLN A 384 18.13 -15.67 -0.13
C GLN A 384 18.04 -16.51 -1.40
N ALA A 385 18.99 -16.30 -2.31
CA ALA A 385 19.09 -17.07 -3.54
C ALA A 385 20.56 -17.26 -3.94
N GLN A 386 20.86 -18.44 -4.49
CA GLN A 386 22.12 -18.73 -5.15
C GLN A 386 22.01 -18.28 -6.60
N LEU A 387 22.97 -17.48 -7.07
CA LEU A 387 23.01 -17.01 -8.44
C LEU A 387 23.71 -18.02 -9.35
N PRO A 388 23.33 -18.07 -10.64
CA PRO A 388 24.08 -18.80 -11.64
C PRO A 388 25.40 -18.08 -11.96
N ASN A 389 26.36 -18.81 -12.53
CA ASN A 389 27.67 -18.26 -12.89
C ASN A 389 27.60 -17.22 -14.01
N THR A 390 26.67 -17.40 -14.96
CA THR A 390 26.37 -16.49 -16.06
C THR A 390 24.95 -15.96 -15.91
N ILE A 391 24.80 -14.63 -16.02
CA ILE A 391 23.52 -13.94 -15.89
C ILE A 391 23.37 -13.03 -17.11
N PRO A 392 22.65 -13.46 -18.16
CA PRO A 392 22.49 -12.65 -19.37
C PRO A 392 21.71 -11.36 -19.12
N ALA A 393 20.69 -11.44 -18.26
CA ALA A 393 19.87 -10.31 -17.89
C ALA A 393 19.28 -10.44 -16.48
N VAL A 394 18.88 -9.30 -15.94
CA VAL A 394 18.13 -9.21 -14.69
C VAL A 394 16.84 -8.46 -14.92
N PHE A 395 15.74 -9.01 -14.46
CA PHE A 395 14.42 -8.41 -14.48
C PHE A 395 14.10 -7.85 -13.08
N VAL A 396 13.70 -6.59 -13.04
CA VAL A 396 13.41 -5.84 -11.83
C VAL A 396 11.90 -5.62 -11.74
N SER A 397 11.26 -6.21 -10.75
CA SER A 397 9.81 -6.10 -10.52
C SER A 397 9.47 -4.85 -9.70
N PHE A 398 8.48 -4.08 -10.14
CA PHE A 398 8.03 -2.86 -9.45
C PHE A 398 6.65 -2.97 -8.83
N VAL A 399 6.47 -2.28 -7.72
CA VAL A 399 5.18 -1.97 -7.09
C VAL A 399 5.06 -0.47 -6.89
N GLU A 400 3.91 0.10 -7.22
CA GLU A 400 3.60 1.49 -6.87
C GLU A 400 2.91 1.55 -5.50
N PHE A 401 3.51 2.31 -4.58
CA PHE A 401 2.96 2.59 -3.27
C PHE A 401 2.96 4.08 -3.04
N ASN A 402 1.79 4.69 -2.81
CA ASN A 402 1.64 6.14 -2.65
C ASN A 402 2.29 6.95 -3.80
N SER A 403 1.91 6.62 -5.04
CA SER A 403 2.43 7.22 -6.28
C SER A 403 3.94 7.11 -6.46
N THR A 404 4.58 6.20 -5.71
CA THR A 404 6.03 6.05 -5.65
C THR A 404 6.41 4.62 -6.04
N PRO A 405 7.24 4.41 -7.08
CA PRO A 405 7.64 3.09 -7.50
C PRO A 405 8.76 2.54 -6.60
N TYR A 406 8.59 1.32 -6.12
CA TYR A 406 9.57 0.56 -5.33
C TYR A 406 9.89 -0.77 -6.00
N ILE A 407 11.12 -1.24 -5.81
CA ILE A 407 11.54 -2.57 -6.25
C ILE A 407 10.96 -3.61 -5.29
N SER A 408 10.21 -4.55 -5.85
CA SER A 408 9.50 -5.61 -5.12
C SER A 408 10.15 -6.98 -5.21
N GLY A 409 10.90 -7.23 -6.28
CA GLY A 409 11.60 -8.48 -6.50
C GLY A 409 12.58 -8.39 -7.66
N LEU A 410 13.46 -9.39 -7.74
CA LEU A 410 14.50 -9.54 -8.75
C LEU A 410 14.41 -10.94 -9.34
N ARG A 411 14.53 -11.04 -10.66
CA ARG A 411 14.60 -12.31 -11.38
C ARG A 411 15.84 -12.31 -12.27
N PHE A 412 16.70 -13.30 -12.08
CA PHE A 412 17.97 -13.46 -12.78
C PHE A 412 17.79 -14.52 -13.85
N GLU A 413 18.01 -14.12 -15.10
CA GLU A 413 17.89 -14.99 -16.26
C GLU A 413 18.96 -16.08 -16.18
N SER A 414 18.55 -17.35 -16.37
CA SER A 414 19.48 -18.49 -16.42
C SER A 414 19.45 -19.13 -17.80
N GLU A 415 20.63 -19.42 -18.37
CA GLU A 415 20.75 -20.19 -19.62
C GLU A 415 20.20 -21.62 -19.50
N ALA A 416 20.14 -22.15 -18.27
CA ALA A 416 19.58 -23.47 -17.98
C ALA A 416 18.03 -23.51 -18.01
N GLY A 417 17.38 -22.36 -18.21
CA GLY A 417 15.93 -22.22 -18.39
C GLY A 417 15.12 -21.90 -17.12
N ASP A 418 15.65 -22.22 -15.94
CA ASP A 418 14.99 -21.89 -14.66
C ASP A 418 15.59 -20.62 -14.05
N ASP A 419 14.85 -19.52 -14.17
CA ASP A 419 15.27 -18.24 -13.60
C ASP A 419 15.35 -18.28 -12.07
N VAL A 420 16.38 -17.65 -11.53
CA VAL A 420 16.50 -17.46 -10.08
C VAL A 420 15.67 -16.26 -9.66
N GLN A 421 14.74 -16.45 -8.73
CA GLN A 421 13.82 -15.40 -8.26
C GLN A 421 14.06 -15.06 -6.79
N LEU A 422 14.01 -13.76 -6.47
CA LEU A 422 14.10 -13.24 -5.11
C LEU A 422 13.04 -12.16 -4.88
N GLY A 423 12.13 -12.35 -3.94
CA GLY A 423 11.10 -11.37 -3.58
C GLY A 423 9.75 -11.54 -4.25
N TYR A 424 8.96 -10.48 -4.31
CA TYR A 424 7.62 -10.47 -4.92
C TYR A 424 7.75 -10.18 -6.42
N ILE A 425 7.64 -11.22 -7.24
CA ILE A 425 7.79 -11.07 -8.70
C ILE A 425 6.50 -10.57 -9.33
N GLN A 426 6.59 -9.45 -10.04
CA GLN A 426 5.47 -8.78 -10.70
C GLN A 426 5.68 -8.80 -12.21
N HIS A 427 5.48 -9.95 -12.87
CA HIS A 427 5.81 -10.12 -14.30
C HIS A 427 5.26 -9.04 -15.25
N LYS A 428 4.10 -8.46 -14.95
CA LYS A 428 3.50 -7.38 -15.75
C LYS A 428 4.19 -6.02 -15.57
N TYR A 429 4.99 -5.87 -14.53
CA TYR A 429 5.65 -4.64 -14.09
C TYR A 429 7.15 -4.86 -13.91
N GLU A 430 7.75 -5.69 -14.78
CA GLU A 430 9.20 -5.93 -14.82
C GLU A 430 9.88 -5.03 -15.86
N LEU A 431 11.07 -4.54 -15.52
CA LEU A 431 12.00 -3.93 -16.46
C LEU A 431 13.26 -4.80 -16.57
N ARG A 432 13.77 -4.97 -17.79
CA ARG A 432 14.95 -5.79 -18.09
C ARG A 432 16.22 -4.95 -18.11
N ILE A 433 17.28 -5.44 -17.47
CA ILE A 433 18.66 -4.95 -17.56
C ILE A 433 19.46 -6.01 -18.33
N SER A 434 19.89 -5.70 -19.55
CA SER A 434 20.86 -6.52 -20.29
C SER A 434 22.24 -6.40 -19.65
N LEU A 435 22.91 -7.52 -19.41
CA LEU A 435 24.29 -7.54 -18.89
C LEU A 435 25.32 -7.92 -19.97
N GLY A 436 24.92 -8.15 -21.22
CA GLY A 436 25.79 -8.69 -22.28
C GLY A 436 25.70 -8.02 -23.65
N ASP A 437 25.09 -6.84 -23.77
CA ASP A 437 24.98 -6.11 -25.04
C ASP A 437 26.06 -5.01 -25.11
N ASP A 438 27.23 -5.35 -25.66
CA ASP A 438 28.13 -4.37 -26.25
C ASP A 438 28.05 -4.48 -27.78
N GLU A 439 27.98 -3.34 -28.48
CA GLU A 439 28.01 -3.24 -29.95
C GLU A 439 29.29 -3.82 -30.60
N ALA A 440 30.24 -4.27 -29.78
CA ALA A 440 31.55 -4.74 -30.19
C ALA A 440 31.72 -6.25 -29.92
N GLY A 441 31.01 -7.11 -30.67
CA GLY A 441 31.33 -8.52 -31.00
C GLY A 441 32.11 -9.44 -30.03
N ILE A 442 32.15 -9.17 -28.72
CA ILE A 442 32.88 -9.93 -27.70
C ILE A 442 31.91 -10.94 -27.10
N GLU A 443 32.35 -12.20 -27.01
CA GLU A 443 31.57 -13.32 -26.49
C GLU A 443 30.87 -12.99 -25.15
N GLN A 444 29.59 -13.35 -25.06
CA GLN A 444 28.72 -13.13 -23.89
C GLN A 444 29.14 -13.92 -22.63
N ALA A 445 30.04 -14.89 -22.77
CA ALA A 445 30.31 -15.93 -21.77
C ALA A 445 31.05 -15.46 -20.49
N ASP A 446 31.64 -14.26 -20.48
CA ASP A 446 32.51 -13.78 -19.38
C ASP A 446 31.94 -12.62 -18.56
N CYS A 447 30.68 -12.21 -18.77
CA CYS A 447 30.10 -11.16 -17.95
C CYS A 447 29.70 -11.68 -16.57
N ARG A 448 30.34 -11.17 -15.52
CA ARG A 448 30.10 -11.57 -14.13
C ARG A 448 29.80 -10.38 -13.24
N MET A 449 28.80 -10.54 -12.38
CA MET A 449 28.37 -9.51 -11.44
C MET A 449 29.34 -9.41 -10.26
N ILE A 450 29.65 -8.16 -9.88
CA ILE A 450 30.57 -7.83 -8.79
C ILE A 450 29.86 -7.02 -7.70
N ALA A 451 28.92 -6.16 -8.06
CA ALA A 451 28.24 -5.29 -7.10
C ALA A 451 26.83 -4.87 -7.56
N PHE A 452 26.04 -4.40 -6.60
CA PHE A 452 24.84 -3.60 -6.85
C PHE A 452 25.08 -2.15 -6.46
N ARG A 453 24.64 -1.22 -7.30
CA ARG A 453 24.37 0.16 -6.89
C ARG A 453 22.88 0.28 -6.62
N VAL A 454 22.53 0.80 -5.45
CA VAL A 454 21.16 0.91 -4.98
C VAL A 454 20.82 2.36 -4.67
N ALA A 455 19.60 2.79 -5.01
CA ALA A 455 19.04 4.06 -4.55
C ALA A 455 17.88 3.76 -3.60
N MET A 456 17.96 4.23 -2.37
CA MET A 456 17.01 3.91 -1.30
C MET A 456 16.53 5.16 -0.56
N ASP A 457 15.21 5.29 -0.43
CA ASP A 457 14.62 6.23 0.52
C ASP A 457 14.45 5.57 1.92
N LEU A 458 13.76 6.21 2.86
CA LEU A 458 13.52 5.62 4.19
C LEU A 458 12.51 4.45 4.16
N ARG A 459 11.77 4.28 3.06
CA ARG A 459 10.71 3.28 2.90
C ARG A 459 11.19 2.03 2.17
N GLY A 460 12.20 2.14 1.30
CA GLY A 460 12.78 0.97 0.65
C GLY A 460 13.58 1.28 -0.61
N LEU A 461 13.81 0.23 -1.39
CA LEU A 461 14.61 0.29 -2.61
C LEU A 461 13.80 0.88 -3.78
N ARG A 462 14.35 1.90 -4.44
CA ARG A 462 13.69 2.70 -5.49
C ARG A 462 14.28 2.47 -6.88
N ALA A 463 15.59 2.23 -6.94
CA ALA A 463 16.30 1.90 -8.16
C ALA A 463 17.51 1.02 -7.88
N ILE A 464 17.96 0.32 -8.93
CA ILE A 464 19.13 -0.53 -8.90
C ILE A 464 19.91 -0.40 -10.21
N ALA A 465 21.23 -0.46 -10.12
CA ALA A 465 22.12 -0.72 -11.25
C ALA A 465 23.06 -1.87 -10.88
N ILE A 466 23.48 -2.63 -11.89
CA ILE A 466 24.29 -3.82 -11.71
C ILE A 466 25.70 -3.53 -12.21
N THR A 467 26.69 -3.71 -11.34
CA THR A 467 28.09 -3.57 -11.72
C THR A 467 28.65 -4.93 -12.04
N THR A 468 29.18 -5.05 -13.26
CA THR A 468 29.86 -6.25 -13.77
C THR A 468 31.36 -5.98 -13.91
N ASN A 469 32.12 -7.00 -14.25
CA ASN A 469 33.53 -6.85 -14.66
C ASN A 469 33.74 -5.96 -15.89
N ARG A 470 32.67 -5.66 -16.67
CA ARG A 470 32.71 -4.74 -17.82
C ARG A 470 32.31 -3.30 -17.47
N GLY A 471 31.77 -3.09 -16.27
CA GLY A 471 31.30 -1.80 -15.80
C GLY A 471 29.84 -1.82 -15.30
N PRO A 472 29.32 -0.66 -14.88
CA PRO A 472 27.96 -0.52 -14.38
C PRO A 472 26.93 -0.44 -15.51
N SER A 473 25.78 -1.10 -15.31
CA SER A 473 24.60 -0.89 -16.14
C SER A 473 24.01 0.51 -15.94
N LEU A 474 23.06 0.88 -16.81
CA LEU A 474 22.15 1.98 -16.52
C LEU A 474 21.30 1.67 -15.27
N TRP A 475 20.83 2.74 -14.61
CA TRP A 475 19.90 2.62 -13.51
C TRP A 475 18.52 2.16 -14.00
N CYS A 476 17.95 1.23 -13.27
CA CYS A 476 16.58 0.77 -13.43
C CYS A 476 15.74 1.22 -12.24
N GLY A 477 14.76 2.10 -12.48
CA GLY A 477 13.89 2.68 -11.45
C GLY A 477 14.17 4.16 -11.18
N ALA A 478 13.55 4.70 -10.12
CA ALA A 478 13.67 6.11 -9.75
C ALA A 478 14.87 6.35 -8.83
N HIS A 479 15.94 6.97 -9.33
CA HIS A 479 17.19 7.22 -8.57
C HIS A 479 17.51 8.71 -8.36
N GLU A 480 16.79 9.61 -9.01
CA GLU A 480 17.03 11.05 -8.94
C GLU A 480 16.65 11.64 -7.58
N GLY A 481 17.56 12.42 -6.98
CA GLY A 481 17.33 13.03 -5.67
C GLY A 481 17.17 12.03 -4.53
N ILE A 482 17.72 10.82 -4.65
CA ILE A 482 17.60 9.77 -3.63
C ILE A 482 19.01 9.30 -3.23
N PRO A 483 19.27 9.07 -1.92
CA PRO A 483 20.55 8.55 -1.47
C PRO A 483 20.92 7.22 -2.08
N LYS A 484 22.18 7.10 -2.50
CA LYS A 484 22.74 5.93 -3.18
C LYS A 484 23.73 5.20 -2.28
N SER A 485 23.86 3.89 -2.45
CA SER A 485 24.82 3.01 -1.79
C SER A 485 25.33 1.97 -2.80
N GLU A 486 26.53 1.44 -2.60
CA GLU A 486 27.11 0.37 -3.42
C GLU A 486 27.38 -0.82 -2.51
N VAL A 487 26.86 -1.98 -2.90
CA VAL A 487 27.05 -3.26 -2.21
C VAL A 487 27.97 -4.11 -3.06
N THR A 488 29.20 -4.29 -2.60
CA THR A 488 30.26 -4.97 -3.35
C THR A 488 30.81 -6.13 -2.53
N VAL A 489 31.15 -7.26 -3.16
CA VAL A 489 31.86 -8.36 -2.48
C VAL A 489 33.34 -8.02 -2.30
N LYS A 490 33.94 -8.42 -1.17
CA LYS A 490 35.35 -8.09 -0.86
C LYS A 490 36.36 -8.69 -1.86
N ALA A 491 36.06 -9.91 -2.34
CA ALA A 491 36.88 -10.63 -3.30
C ALA A 491 35.98 -11.54 -4.15
N GLY A 492 36.37 -11.72 -5.42
CA GLY A 492 35.68 -12.61 -6.36
C GLY A 492 34.40 -12.03 -6.95
N PHE A 493 33.49 -12.93 -7.32
CA PHE A 493 32.21 -12.61 -7.93
C PHE A 493 31.07 -12.89 -6.97
N VAL A 494 29.90 -12.35 -7.28
CA VAL A 494 28.72 -12.54 -6.45
C VAL A 494 28.16 -13.93 -6.70
N ALA A 495 28.18 -14.76 -5.66
CA ALA A 495 27.60 -16.10 -5.71
C ALA A 495 26.19 -16.12 -5.11
N ARG A 496 25.96 -15.32 -4.06
CA ARG A 496 24.70 -15.33 -3.31
C ARG A 496 24.18 -13.93 -3.08
N ILE A 497 22.86 -13.84 -3.10
CA ILE A 497 22.13 -12.63 -2.76
C ILE A 497 21.09 -12.92 -1.69
N ARG A 498 20.77 -11.88 -0.94
CA ARG A 498 19.85 -11.94 0.18
C ARG A 498 19.16 -10.61 0.32
N ALA A 499 17.89 -10.62 0.64
CA ALA A 499 17.12 -9.39 0.77
C ALA A 499 16.13 -9.47 1.92
N GLY A 500 15.96 -8.34 2.58
CA GLY A 500 14.89 -8.07 3.51
C GLY A 500 13.69 -7.50 2.78
N PHE A 501 12.53 -8.04 3.13
CA PHE A 501 11.26 -7.64 2.55
C PHE A 501 10.31 -7.17 3.62
N ASP A 502 9.60 -6.11 3.32
CA ASP A 502 8.36 -5.80 4.00
C ASP A 502 7.21 -6.61 3.35
N ALA A 503 5.96 -6.20 3.54
CA ALA A 503 4.82 -6.91 2.95
C ALA A 503 4.75 -6.86 1.41
N ILE A 504 5.40 -5.87 0.76
CA ILE A 504 5.24 -5.58 -0.67
C ILE A 504 6.55 -5.32 -1.43
N LYS A 505 7.66 -4.98 -0.74
CA LYS A 505 8.89 -4.48 -1.37
C LYS A 505 10.19 -4.81 -0.65
N ILE A 506 11.32 -4.60 -1.33
CA ILE A 506 12.68 -4.75 -0.81
C ILE A 506 13.03 -3.55 0.08
N VAL A 507 13.50 -3.84 1.29
CA VAL A 507 13.93 -2.85 2.29
C VAL A 507 15.39 -3.00 2.72
N SER A 508 16.02 -4.13 2.38
CA SER A 508 17.47 -4.32 2.49
C SER A 508 17.96 -5.28 1.42
N LEU A 509 19.19 -5.09 0.95
CA LEU A 509 19.82 -5.95 -0.04
C LEU A 509 21.25 -6.28 0.38
N ALA A 510 21.62 -7.54 0.28
CA ALA A 510 22.91 -8.05 0.69
C ALA A 510 23.49 -9.05 -0.32
N MET A 511 24.82 -9.12 -0.37
CA MET A 511 25.57 -9.94 -1.31
C MET A 511 26.70 -10.69 -0.58
N SER A 512 27.05 -11.87 -1.10
CA SER A 512 28.19 -12.66 -0.65
C SER A 512 28.86 -13.37 -1.82
N SER A 513 30.18 -13.56 -1.73
CA SER A 513 30.97 -14.37 -2.66
C SER A 513 30.85 -15.87 -2.38
N GLY A 514 30.28 -16.28 -1.25
CA GLY A 514 30.09 -17.70 -0.88
C GLY A 514 31.29 -18.37 -0.21
N ASP A 515 32.46 -17.72 -0.19
CA ASP A 515 33.66 -18.25 0.46
C ASP A 515 33.83 -17.68 1.87
N ALA A 516 33.85 -18.56 2.88
CA ALA A 516 34.21 -18.21 4.25
C ALA A 516 35.75 -18.08 4.47
N GLN A 517 36.55 -18.64 3.54
CA GLN A 517 38.00 -18.86 3.74
C GLN A 517 38.92 -17.77 3.16
N ALA A 518 38.45 -16.88 2.28
CA ALA A 518 39.30 -15.82 1.72
C ALA A 518 39.77 -14.78 2.76
N ALA A 519 39.23 -14.79 3.98
CA ALA A 519 39.67 -13.93 5.09
C ALA A 519 40.77 -14.55 5.97
N HIS A 520 41.04 -15.86 5.85
CA HIS A 520 41.98 -16.57 6.72
C HIS A 520 43.30 -16.97 6.05
N ASP A 521 43.39 -16.90 4.72
CA ASP A 521 44.60 -17.30 3.96
C ASP A 521 45.37 -16.13 3.31
N GLU A 522 45.06 -14.87 3.65
CA GLU A 522 46.01 -13.79 3.38
C GLU A 522 47.13 -13.82 4.43
N PRO A 523 48.41 -14.03 4.05
CA PRO A 523 49.50 -13.77 4.97
C PRO A 523 49.42 -12.30 5.40
N PRO A 524 49.84 -11.93 6.62
CA PRO A 524 49.79 -10.55 7.07
C PRO A 524 50.62 -9.71 6.10
N ALA A 525 49.93 -9.02 5.18
CA ALA A 525 50.55 -8.03 4.34
C ALA A 525 51.19 -7.02 5.29
N THR A 526 52.50 -6.83 5.12
CA THR A 526 53.25 -5.72 5.70
C THR A 526 52.38 -4.47 5.69
N ALA A 527 52.31 -3.79 6.83
CA ALA A 527 51.33 -2.75 7.21
C ALA A 527 51.28 -1.49 6.31
N THR A 528 51.13 -1.66 5.00
CA THR A 528 51.19 -0.58 4.01
C THR A 528 50.14 -0.72 2.91
N GLU A 529 49.39 -1.83 2.80
CA GLU A 529 48.28 -1.96 1.84
C GLU A 529 47.04 -2.67 2.43
N ALA A 530 46.61 -2.26 3.63
CA ALA A 530 45.22 -2.51 4.01
C ALA A 530 44.34 -1.73 3.03
N ARG A 531 43.67 -2.41 2.10
CA ARG A 531 42.67 -1.81 1.20
C ARG A 531 41.70 -1.00 2.06
N THR A 532 41.85 0.32 2.03
CA THR A 532 40.96 1.26 2.71
C THR A 532 39.61 1.16 2.01
N ILE A 533 38.70 0.38 2.61
CA ILE A 533 37.29 0.30 2.20
C ILE A 533 36.78 1.73 2.07
N SER A 534 36.36 2.13 0.87
CA SER A 534 36.04 3.52 0.60
C SER A 534 34.79 3.95 1.37
N LEU A 535 34.65 5.24 1.71
CA LEU A 535 33.41 5.75 2.34
C LEU A 535 32.18 5.48 1.47
N ARG A 536 32.37 5.32 0.15
CA ARG A 536 31.35 4.95 -0.83
C ARG A 536 30.85 3.50 -0.67
N GLU A 537 31.62 2.63 -0.03
CA GLU A 537 31.20 1.25 0.27
C GLU A 537 30.49 1.15 1.63
N ARG A 538 30.48 2.22 2.45
CA ARG A 538 29.92 2.22 3.82
C ARG A 538 28.81 3.21 4.08
N ALA A 539 28.70 4.28 3.29
CA ALA A 539 27.77 5.38 3.52
C ALA A 539 26.75 5.51 2.39
N PHE A 540 25.64 6.20 2.67
CA PHE A 540 24.74 6.71 1.64
C PHE A 540 25.22 8.09 1.18
N TRP A 541 25.18 8.38 -0.13
CA TRP A 541 25.60 9.68 -0.67
C TRP A 541 24.53 10.38 -1.53
N LEU A 542 24.61 11.72 -1.55
CA LEU A 542 23.90 12.68 -2.40
C LEU A 542 24.91 13.76 -2.84
N PRO A 543 24.96 14.26 -4.10
CA PRO A 543 24.23 13.86 -5.32
C PRO A 543 25.06 12.89 -6.19
N ASP A 544 24.84 12.80 -7.51
CA ASP A 544 25.73 12.07 -8.44
C ASP A 544 27.14 12.67 -8.42
N VAL A 545 27.97 12.19 -7.49
CA VAL A 545 29.36 12.61 -7.41
C VAL A 545 30.08 11.98 -8.59
N SER A 546 30.44 12.80 -9.59
CA SER A 546 31.39 12.38 -10.63
C SER A 546 32.77 12.14 -10.02
N GLU A 547 33.51 11.15 -10.51
CA GLU A 547 34.84 10.78 -10.01
C GLU A 547 35.82 11.96 -9.94
N LEU A 548 35.60 12.99 -10.76
CA LEU A 548 36.44 14.19 -10.85
C LEU A 548 36.35 15.12 -9.62
N HIS A 549 35.25 15.08 -8.84
CA HIS A 549 35.06 16.00 -7.71
C HIS A 549 35.62 15.47 -6.37
N LEU A 550 36.03 14.20 -6.29
CA LEU A 550 36.54 13.59 -5.05
C LEU A 550 38.06 13.72 -4.86
N LYS A 551 38.79 14.23 -5.85
CA LYS A 551 40.23 14.53 -5.68
C LYS A 551 40.51 15.76 -4.80
N TRP A 552 39.48 16.52 -4.41
CA TRP A 552 39.62 17.79 -3.69
C TRP A 552 39.02 17.79 -2.29
N ILE A 553 38.59 16.63 -1.77
CA ILE A 553 38.15 16.49 -0.38
C ILE A 553 38.94 15.34 0.27
N ILE A 554 40.24 15.58 0.46
CA ILE A 554 41.11 14.91 1.44
C ILE A 554 41.98 15.99 2.07
#